data_AF-A0A7V5Y5B1-F1
#
_entry.id   AF-A0A7V5Y5B1-F1
#
_cell.length_a   1.000
_cell.length_b   1.000
_cell.length_c   1.000
_cell.angle_alpha   90.00
_cell.angle_beta   90.00
_cell.angle_gamma   90.00
#
_symmetry.space_group_name_H-M   'P 1'
#
loop_
_entity.id
_entity.type
_entity.pdbx_description
1 polymer ?
#
loop_
_entity_poly.entity_id
_entity_poly.type
_entity_poly.pdbx_seq_one_letter_code
_entity_poly.pdbx_strand_id
1 'polypeptide(L)'
;MPAAIVMAQRNPNDDRTHLDAEQILELVERGRRHKRYDEYIDHIAECAVCRETYKQLLLAESAGRAARRQRTVIALRFLLPAAAAAMLILFFGARALLSSGSETAGLREMNGVWYEGATRLPDWALAAATQFERPPAPTRDASAETPRAVRLIRPNPANAAVESLTPDFQWEPVPDAVRYRVRLERADGSHALNLKVDGERATLPEDERLEAGVSYRLTIEALAAEELAGDGLKTVYEFRTLTPDEQQQLRWARENRMQAPRACAVIFYRLGFYADALETLDEMPNEPIVQQWREIIQSSITSATVE
;
A
#
# COMPACT_ATOMS: atom_id res chain seq x y z
N MET A 1 -2.47 -8.93 -54.11
CA MET A 1 -3.19 -9.13 -52.84
C MET A 1 -3.63 -7.76 -52.32
N PRO A 2 -4.90 -7.35 -52.46
CA PRO A 2 -5.34 -6.05 -51.99
C PRO A 2 -5.94 -6.12 -50.58
N ALA A 3 -5.62 -5.11 -49.78
CA ALA A 3 -6.13 -4.90 -48.43
C ALA A 3 -7.60 -4.46 -48.47
N ALA A 4 -8.45 -5.17 -47.72
CA ALA A 4 -9.85 -4.80 -47.53
C ALA A 4 -9.95 -3.70 -46.47
N ILE A 5 -10.40 -2.52 -46.91
CA ILE A 5 -10.81 -1.40 -46.06
C ILE A 5 -12.17 -1.76 -45.46
N VAL A 6 -12.20 -2.02 -44.15
CA VAL A 6 -13.44 -2.19 -43.38
C VAL A 6 -14.01 -0.80 -43.10
N MET A 7 -14.99 -0.39 -43.91
CA MET A 7 -15.86 0.73 -43.58
C MET A 7 -16.83 0.30 -42.48
N ALA A 8 -16.67 0.88 -41.29
CA ALA A 8 -17.62 0.76 -40.20
C ALA A 8 -18.97 1.34 -40.62
N GLN A 9 -19.99 0.48 -40.71
CA GLN A 9 -21.37 0.87 -40.96
C GLN A 9 -21.87 1.71 -39.79
N ARG A 10 -22.17 2.99 -40.07
CA ARG A 10 -22.79 3.93 -39.13
C ARG A 10 -24.27 3.54 -39.00
N ASN A 11 -24.65 3.10 -37.80
CA ASN A 11 -26.02 2.69 -37.48
C ASN A 11 -26.96 3.91 -37.52
N PRO A 12 -27.97 3.99 -38.40
CA PRO A 12 -28.79 5.19 -38.62
C PRO A 12 -29.93 5.36 -37.60
N ASN A 13 -29.89 4.65 -36.46
CA ASN A 13 -30.98 4.61 -35.48
C ASN A 13 -30.61 5.21 -34.11
N ASP A 14 -29.48 5.93 -34.00
CA ASP A 14 -29.08 6.62 -32.78
C ASP A 14 -29.53 8.09 -32.82
N ASP A 15 -30.85 8.28 -32.90
CA ASP A 15 -31.50 9.60 -32.74
C ASP A 15 -31.67 9.96 -31.25
N ARG A 16 -30.80 9.41 -30.39
CA ARG A 16 -30.64 9.86 -29.02
C ARG A 16 -29.85 11.16 -29.10
N THR A 17 -30.59 12.27 -29.14
CA THR A 17 -30.05 13.64 -29.07
C THR A 17 -28.92 13.69 -28.04
N HIS A 18 -27.70 13.88 -28.53
CA HIS A 18 -26.52 14.07 -27.68
C HIS A 18 -26.76 15.20 -26.69
N LEU A 19 -26.11 15.11 -25.53
CA LEU A 19 -26.05 16.27 -24.63
C LEU A 19 -25.36 17.41 -25.36
N ASP A 20 -25.96 18.61 -25.27
CA ASP A 20 -25.33 19.80 -25.80
C ASP A 20 -24.05 20.12 -25.00
N ALA A 21 -23.09 20.78 -25.64
CA ALA A 21 -21.83 21.17 -25.02
C ALA A 21 -22.05 22.00 -23.74
N GLU A 22 -23.07 22.85 -23.72
CA GLU A 22 -23.44 23.63 -22.52
C GLU A 22 -23.87 22.73 -21.36
N GLN A 23 -24.62 21.66 -21.63
CA GLN A 23 -25.08 20.72 -20.61
C GLN A 23 -23.91 19.91 -20.02
N ILE A 24 -22.96 19.48 -20.86
CA ILE A 24 -21.77 18.77 -20.40
C ILE A 24 -20.86 19.71 -19.60
N LEU A 25 -20.73 20.98 -20.01
CA LEU A 25 -19.97 21.97 -19.27
C LEU A 25 -20.59 22.27 -17.89
N GLU A 26 -21.91 22.48 -17.83
CA GLU A 26 -22.63 22.71 -16.57
C GLU A 26 -22.50 21.50 -15.62
N LEU A 27 -22.49 20.27 -16.17
CA LEU A 27 -22.25 19.05 -15.42
C LEU A 27 -20.84 18.99 -14.83
N VAL A 28 -19.81 19.36 -15.59
CA VAL A 28 -18.42 19.40 -15.12
C VAL A 28 -18.24 20.42 -13.99
N GLU A 29 -18.80 21.62 -14.14
CA GLU A 29 -18.65 22.70 -13.15
C GLU A 29 -19.39 22.39 -11.83
N ARG A 30 -20.60 21.83 -11.91
CA ARG A 30 -21.43 21.58 -10.71
C ARG A 30 -21.19 20.21 -10.09
N GLY A 31 -20.69 19.25 -10.87
CA GLY A 31 -20.53 17.86 -10.47
C GLY A 31 -21.85 17.28 -9.95
N ARG A 32 -21.78 16.53 -8.84
CA ARG A 32 -22.95 15.92 -8.17
C ARG A 32 -24.03 16.90 -7.70
N ARG A 33 -23.76 18.21 -7.71
CA ARG A 33 -24.76 19.24 -7.37
C ARG A 33 -25.68 19.61 -8.55
N HIS A 34 -25.44 19.06 -9.74
CA HIS A 34 -26.30 19.27 -10.90
C HIS A 34 -27.65 18.55 -10.71
N LYS A 35 -28.77 19.23 -10.99
CA LYS A 35 -30.13 18.68 -10.74
C LYS A 35 -30.44 17.40 -11.54
N ARG A 36 -29.76 17.21 -12.67
CA ARG A 36 -29.90 16.05 -13.58
C ARG A 36 -28.60 15.23 -13.68
N TYR A 37 -27.81 15.19 -12.59
CA TYR A 37 -26.49 14.56 -12.60
C TYR A 37 -26.57 13.09 -13.05
N ASP A 38 -27.44 12.29 -12.42
CA ASP A 38 -27.54 10.85 -12.70
C ASP A 38 -27.96 10.58 -14.15
N GLU A 39 -28.99 11.29 -14.64
CA GLU A 39 -29.46 11.18 -16.02
C GLU A 39 -28.36 11.49 -17.06
N TYR A 40 -27.55 12.53 -16.81
CA TYR A 40 -26.48 12.91 -17.72
C TYR A 40 -25.31 11.93 -17.67
N ILE A 41 -24.97 11.40 -16.49
CA ILE A 41 -23.93 10.40 -16.34
C ILE A 41 -24.33 9.07 -16.99
N ASP A 42 -25.58 8.65 -16.85
CA ASP A 42 -26.09 7.45 -17.51
C ASP A 42 -26.04 7.59 -19.03
N HIS A 43 -26.45 8.75 -19.58
CA HIS A 43 -26.30 9.02 -21.01
C HIS A 43 -24.83 9.00 -21.46
N ILE A 44 -23.92 9.63 -20.70
CA ILE A 44 -22.48 9.64 -20.99
C ILE A 44 -21.88 8.22 -20.95
N ALA A 45 -22.39 7.36 -20.06
CA ALA A 45 -21.99 5.96 -19.97
C ALA A 45 -22.46 5.14 -21.18
N GLU A 46 -23.53 5.53 -21.86
CA GLU A 46 -24.05 4.84 -23.05
C GLU A 46 -23.58 5.47 -24.37
N CYS A 47 -23.27 6.78 -24.39
CA CYS A 47 -22.91 7.52 -25.59
C CYS A 47 -21.40 7.82 -25.70
N ALA A 48 -20.72 7.22 -26.69
CA ALA A 48 -19.28 7.38 -26.89
C ALA A 48 -18.86 8.84 -27.15
N VAL A 49 -19.66 9.61 -27.89
CA VAL A 49 -19.37 11.02 -28.23
C VAL A 49 -19.40 11.91 -27.00
N CYS A 50 -20.47 11.80 -26.20
CA CYS A 50 -20.61 12.56 -24.95
C CYS A 50 -19.52 12.16 -23.94
N ARG A 51 -19.12 10.88 -23.91
CA ARG A 51 -18.03 10.39 -23.05
C ARG A 51 -16.68 11.01 -23.36
N GLU A 52 -16.31 11.07 -24.63
CA GLU A 52 -15.03 11.67 -25.00
C GLU A 52 -15.02 13.17 -24.72
N THR A 53 -16.11 13.86 -25.04
CA THR A 53 -16.28 15.30 -24.75
C THR A 53 -16.18 15.59 -23.25
N TYR A 54 -16.83 14.79 -22.40
CA TYR A 54 -16.77 14.91 -20.95
C TYR A 54 -15.34 14.70 -20.40
N LYS A 55 -14.59 13.73 -20.92
CA LYS A 55 -13.18 13.52 -20.54
C LYS A 55 -12.30 14.72 -20.87
N GLN A 56 -12.44 15.27 -22.08
CA GLN A 56 -11.66 16.44 -22.51
C GLN A 56 -11.93 17.65 -21.61
N LEU A 57 -13.19 17.89 -21.23
CA LEU A 57 -13.56 18.97 -20.33
C LEU A 57 -13.03 18.76 -18.90
N LEU A 58 -13.06 17.54 -18.37
CA LEU A 58 -12.46 17.23 -17.06
C LEU A 58 -10.94 17.49 -17.05
N LEU A 59 -10.24 17.13 -18.12
CA LEU A 59 -8.81 17.42 -18.27
C LEU A 59 -8.55 18.93 -18.27
N ALA A 60 -9.31 19.69 -19.07
CA ALA A 60 -9.21 21.14 -19.11
C ALA A 60 -9.51 21.81 -17.75
N GLU A 61 -10.52 21.33 -17.02
CA GLU A 61 -10.89 21.86 -15.71
C GLU A 61 -9.79 21.59 -14.67
N SER A 62 -9.23 20.38 -14.67
CA SER A 62 -8.13 20.01 -13.76
C SER A 62 -6.89 20.87 -13.95
N ALA A 63 -6.54 21.16 -15.21
CA ALA A 63 -5.46 22.09 -15.56
C ALA A 63 -5.76 23.53 -15.10
N GLY A 64 -7.01 23.97 -15.26
CA GLY A 64 -7.46 25.28 -14.79
C GLY A 64 -7.42 25.44 -13.26
N ARG A 65 -7.80 24.40 -12.51
CA ARG A 65 -7.72 24.39 -11.03
C ARG A 65 -6.27 24.44 -10.55
N ALA A 66 -5.36 23.70 -11.19
CA ALA A 66 -3.93 23.74 -10.88
C ALA A 66 -3.35 25.15 -11.07
N ALA A 67 -3.66 25.81 -12.20
CA ALA A 67 -3.20 27.18 -12.47
C ALA A 67 -3.77 28.22 -11.49
N ARG A 68 -5.04 28.10 -11.08
CA ARG A 68 -5.66 29.00 -10.07
C ARG A 68 -5.02 28.85 -8.70
N ARG A 69 -4.73 27.61 -8.28
CA ARG A 69 -4.06 27.32 -6.99
C ARG A 69 -2.65 27.92 -6.91
N GLN A 70 -1.94 27.95 -8.04
CA GLN A 70 -0.61 28.57 -8.11
C GLN A 70 -0.68 30.11 -8.05
N ARG A 71 -1.69 30.74 -8.65
CA ARG A 71 -1.90 32.20 -8.60
C ARG A 71 -2.27 32.71 -7.20
N THR A 72 -3.10 32.00 -6.44
CA THR A 72 -3.44 32.40 -5.06
C THR A 72 -2.24 32.33 -4.12
N VAL A 73 -1.32 31.38 -4.31
CA VAL A 73 -0.07 31.30 -3.53
C VAL A 73 0.89 32.45 -3.85
N ILE A 74 0.89 32.96 -5.09
CA ILE A 74 1.74 34.09 -5.50
C ILE A 74 1.13 35.43 -5.06
N ALA A 75 -0.18 35.61 -5.17
CA ALA A 75 -0.85 36.86 -4.75
C ALA A 75 -0.77 37.09 -3.22
N LEU A 76 -0.81 36.03 -2.42
CA LEU A 76 -0.68 36.13 -0.96
C LEU A 76 0.76 36.47 -0.52
N ARG A 77 1.75 36.36 -1.40
CA ARG A 77 3.16 36.64 -1.10
C ARG A 77 3.58 38.10 -1.25
N PHE A 78 2.75 38.95 -1.89
CA PHE A 78 3.11 40.34 -2.20
C PHE A 78 2.27 41.41 -1.48
N LEU A 79 1.31 41.01 -0.63
CA LEU A 79 0.55 41.95 0.21
C LEU A 79 0.59 41.47 1.66
N LEU A 80 1.58 41.94 2.43
CA LEU A 80 1.50 42.31 3.87
C LEU A 80 2.89 42.28 4.55
N PRO A 81 3.67 43.38 4.54
CA PRO A 81 4.79 43.54 5.46
C PRO A 81 4.45 44.28 6.77
N ALA A 82 3.16 44.48 7.15
CA ALA A 82 2.84 45.27 8.35
C ALA A 82 1.81 44.69 9.34
N ALA A 83 1.22 43.51 9.09
CA ALA A 83 0.32 42.83 10.06
C ALA A 83 0.85 41.47 10.56
N ALA A 84 2.15 41.20 10.40
CA ALA A 84 2.73 39.87 10.62
C ALA A 84 2.90 39.50 12.11
N ALA A 85 3.09 40.46 13.01
CA ALA A 85 3.39 40.14 14.41
C ALA A 85 2.15 39.71 15.23
N ALA A 86 0.97 40.33 14.99
CA ALA A 86 -0.25 39.97 15.71
C ALA A 86 -0.96 38.74 15.12
N MET A 87 -0.90 38.53 13.80
CA MET A 87 -1.47 37.33 13.18
C MET A 87 -0.63 36.07 13.39
N LEU A 88 0.69 36.15 13.60
CA LEU A 88 1.48 34.96 13.94
C LEU A 88 1.07 34.37 15.29
N ILE A 89 0.71 35.19 16.28
CA ILE A 89 0.23 34.72 17.59
C ILE A 89 -1.16 34.11 17.49
N LEU A 90 -2.06 34.65 16.65
CA LEU A 90 -3.38 34.06 16.41
C LEU A 90 -3.33 32.84 15.48
N PHE A 91 -2.44 32.79 14.49
CA PHE A 91 -2.37 31.67 13.55
C PHE A 91 -1.57 30.49 14.10
N PHE A 92 -0.49 30.73 14.86
CA PHE A 92 0.19 29.66 15.61
C PHE A 92 -0.53 29.33 16.92
N GLY A 93 -1.14 30.30 17.60
CA GLY A 93 -1.97 30.06 18.79
C GLY A 93 -3.28 29.32 18.48
N ALA A 94 -3.98 29.66 17.39
CA ALA A 94 -5.18 28.93 16.98
C ALA A 94 -4.82 27.57 16.37
N ARG A 95 -3.68 27.41 15.70
CA ARG A 95 -3.25 26.10 15.20
C ARG A 95 -2.77 25.17 16.32
N ALA A 96 -2.23 25.70 17.41
CA ALA A 96 -1.94 24.96 18.63
C ALA A 96 -3.21 24.64 19.47
N LEU A 97 -4.26 25.48 19.40
CA LEU A 97 -5.56 25.23 20.04
C LEU A 97 -6.52 24.38 19.18
N LEU A 98 -6.28 24.25 17.87
CA LEU A 98 -7.03 23.39 16.96
C LEU A 98 -6.30 22.08 16.60
N SER A 99 -5.06 21.87 17.06
CA SER A 99 -4.36 20.58 16.94
C SER A 99 -4.44 19.71 18.20
N SER A 100 -5.26 20.10 19.17
CA SER A 100 -5.35 19.45 20.49
C SER A 100 -6.69 18.78 20.70
N GLY A 101 -7.17 18.10 19.68
CA GLY A 101 -8.09 17.00 19.82
C GLY A 101 -7.54 15.87 19.00
N SER A 102 -6.71 15.01 19.60
CA SER A 102 -6.75 13.60 19.24
C SER A 102 -8.16 13.13 19.61
N GLU A 103 -9.18 13.54 18.84
CA GLU A 103 -10.34 12.72 18.64
C GLU A 103 -9.73 11.42 18.15
N THR A 104 -9.58 10.49 19.08
CA THR A 104 -9.23 9.10 18.82
C THR A 104 -10.01 8.74 17.58
N ALA A 105 -9.30 8.48 16.47
CA ALA A 105 -9.85 8.38 15.13
C ALA A 105 -10.79 7.17 15.08
N GLY A 106 -11.97 7.35 15.66
CA GLY A 106 -13.00 6.36 15.76
C GLY A 106 -13.65 6.24 14.41
N LEU A 107 -14.19 5.06 14.15
CA LEU A 107 -15.01 4.82 12.99
C LEU A 107 -16.25 5.71 13.04
N ARG A 108 -16.47 6.47 11.98
CA ARG A 108 -17.65 7.32 11.81
C ARG A 108 -18.32 7.06 10.47
N GLU A 109 -19.64 6.98 10.50
CA GLU A 109 -20.46 6.88 9.30
C GLU A 109 -21.04 8.25 8.94
N MET A 110 -20.84 8.69 7.70
CA MET A 110 -21.39 9.94 7.17
C MET A 110 -22.07 9.66 5.84
N ASN A 111 -23.39 9.80 5.79
CA ASN A 111 -24.21 9.56 4.60
C ASN A 111 -23.98 8.18 3.97
N GLY A 112 -23.91 7.11 4.78
CA GLY A 112 -23.68 5.74 4.30
C GLY A 112 -22.22 5.44 3.92
N VAL A 113 -21.29 6.35 4.20
CA VAL A 113 -19.86 6.18 3.91
C VAL A 113 -19.08 6.16 5.21
N TRP A 114 -18.23 5.15 5.38
CA TRP A 114 -17.40 4.99 6.56
C TRP A 114 -16.08 5.73 6.45
N TYR A 115 -15.66 6.32 7.56
CA TYR A 115 -14.40 7.04 7.71
C TYR A 115 -13.68 6.63 8.98
N GLU A 116 -12.36 6.64 8.93
CA GLU A 116 -11.48 6.71 10.10
C GLU A 116 -10.71 8.02 9.99
N GLY A 117 -10.80 8.86 11.04
CA GLY A 117 -10.29 10.23 10.94
C GLY A 117 -10.88 10.95 9.73
N ALA A 118 -10.02 11.51 8.87
CA ALA A 118 -10.42 12.19 7.63
C ALA A 118 -10.51 11.27 6.40
N THR A 119 -10.07 10.01 6.51
CA THR A 119 -9.95 9.10 5.38
C THR A 119 -11.24 8.32 5.17
N ARG A 120 -11.75 8.34 3.93
CA ARG A 120 -12.83 7.45 3.50
C ARG A 120 -12.30 6.03 3.41
N LEU A 121 -12.98 5.09 4.06
CA LEU A 121 -12.61 3.69 4.03
C LEU A 121 -13.31 2.97 2.88
N PRO A 122 -12.57 2.27 1.99
CA PRO A 122 -13.15 1.23 1.15
C PRO A 122 -13.61 0.05 2.01
N ASP A 123 -14.50 -0.79 1.48
CA ASP A 123 -15.14 -1.88 2.24
C ASP A 123 -14.13 -2.82 2.92
N TRP A 124 -13.04 -3.16 2.24
CA TRP A 124 -11.99 -4.02 2.79
C TRP A 124 -11.18 -3.33 3.93
N ALA A 125 -11.04 -2.01 3.90
CA ALA A 125 -10.39 -1.25 4.97
C ALA A 125 -11.34 -1.02 6.15
N LEU A 126 -12.64 -0.87 5.90
CA LEU A 126 -13.66 -0.86 6.95
C LEU A 126 -13.68 -2.18 7.72
N ALA A 127 -13.61 -3.31 7.00
CA ALA A 127 -13.51 -4.63 7.63
C ALA A 127 -12.25 -4.73 8.51
N ALA A 128 -11.12 -4.20 8.04
CA ALA A 128 -9.87 -4.15 8.81
C ALA A 128 -10.00 -3.27 10.07
N ALA A 129 -10.58 -2.07 9.96
CA ALA A 129 -10.80 -1.20 11.10
C ALA A 129 -11.80 -1.80 12.11
N THR A 130 -12.82 -2.51 11.65
CA THR A 130 -13.74 -3.24 12.53
C THR A 130 -13.04 -4.40 13.24
N GLN A 131 -12.13 -5.09 12.56
CA GLN A 131 -11.28 -6.12 13.17
C GLN A 131 -10.33 -5.54 14.22
N PHE A 132 -9.87 -4.29 14.05
CA PHE A 132 -9.03 -3.64 15.06
C PHE A 132 -9.68 -3.63 16.44
N GLU A 133 -11.00 -3.42 16.52
CA GLU A 133 -11.78 -3.44 17.77
C GLU A 133 -11.94 -4.85 18.38
N ARG A 134 -11.55 -5.90 17.64
CA ARG A 134 -11.66 -7.31 18.02
C ARG A 134 -10.38 -8.06 17.63
N PRO A 135 -9.25 -7.78 18.28
CA PRO A 135 -7.99 -8.45 18.00
C PRO A 135 -8.13 -9.97 18.10
N PRO A 136 -7.47 -10.74 17.23
CA PRO A 136 -7.44 -12.20 17.34
C PRO A 136 -6.75 -12.62 18.65
N ALA A 137 -6.97 -13.87 19.07
CA ALA A 137 -6.21 -14.41 20.19
C ALA A 137 -4.72 -14.50 19.80
N PRO A 138 -3.78 -14.13 20.68
CA PRO A 138 -2.36 -14.32 20.42
C PRO A 138 -2.07 -15.82 20.28
N THR A 139 -1.46 -16.22 19.17
CA THR A 139 -0.91 -17.56 19.00
C THR A 139 0.35 -17.65 19.84
N ARG A 140 0.27 -18.35 20.97
CA ARG A 140 1.42 -18.52 21.87
C ARG A 140 2.19 -19.77 21.46
N ASP A 141 3.17 -19.61 20.60
CA ASP A 141 4.17 -20.67 20.39
C ASP A 141 5.32 -20.50 21.38
N ALA A 142 5.80 -21.63 21.91
CA ALA A 142 6.79 -21.68 22.98
C ALA A 142 8.15 -21.18 22.47
N SER A 143 8.85 -20.41 23.33
CA SER A 143 10.20 -19.92 23.11
C SER A 143 11.15 -21.04 22.67
N ALA A 144 11.61 -20.95 21.42
CA ALA A 144 12.80 -21.66 20.96
C ALA A 144 14.05 -20.83 21.31
N GLU A 145 15.02 -21.46 21.96
CA GLU A 145 16.40 -20.95 22.05
C GLU A 145 16.91 -20.68 20.64
N THR A 146 17.50 -19.51 20.37
CA THR A 146 17.96 -19.16 19.01
C THR A 146 19.26 -19.91 18.70
N PRO A 147 19.27 -20.92 17.80
CA PRO A 147 20.52 -21.51 17.37
C PRO A 147 21.39 -20.48 16.61
N ARG A 148 22.70 -20.77 16.49
CA ARG A 148 23.58 -20.07 15.54
C ARG A 148 22.89 -20.16 14.17
N ALA A 149 22.48 -19.03 13.60
CA ALA A 149 21.74 -18.97 12.34
C ALA A 149 22.29 -17.82 11.49
N VAL A 150 22.24 -17.97 10.17
CA VAL A 150 22.43 -16.84 9.25
C VAL A 150 21.32 -15.83 9.54
N ARG A 151 21.60 -14.54 9.59
CA ARG A 151 20.59 -13.52 9.94
C ARG A 151 20.22 -12.68 8.72
N LEU A 152 19.04 -12.91 8.16
CA LEU A 152 18.51 -12.13 7.04
C LEU A 152 18.26 -10.67 7.45
N ILE A 153 18.62 -9.74 6.59
CA ILE A 153 18.41 -8.29 6.70
C ILE A 153 17.37 -7.82 5.67
N ARG A 154 17.46 -8.34 4.44
CA ARG A 154 16.53 -8.04 3.34
C ARG A 154 16.04 -9.31 2.65
N PRO A 155 14.76 -9.41 2.30
CA PRO A 155 13.64 -8.61 2.84
C PRO A 155 13.60 -8.61 4.37
N ASN A 156 12.91 -7.65 5.00
CA ASN A 156 12.89 -7.55 6.47
C ASN A 156 12.38 -8.89 7.05
N PRO A 157 13.18 -9.62 7.84
CA PRO A 157 12.81 -10.95 8.34
C PRO A 157 11.60 -10.92 9.28
N ALA A 158 11.26 -9.74 9.84
CA ALA A 158 10.04 -9.59 10.61
C ALA A 158 8.77 -9.67 9.74
N ASN A 159 8.87 -9.59 8.41
CA ASN A 159 7.73 -9.67 7.52
C ASN A 159 7.59 -11.08 6.94
N ALA A 160 6.38 -11.62 6.98
CA ALA A 160 6.03 -12.90 6.34
C ALA A 160 5.74 -12.77 4.84
N ALA A 161 5.75 -11.54 4.30
CA ALA A 161 5.50 -11.28 2.89
C ALA A 161 6.50 -10.30 2.28
N VAL A 162 6.65 -10.42 0.95
CA VAL A 162 7.55 -9.61 0.14
C VAL A 162 6.75 -8.96 -0.99
N GLU A 163 6.92 -7.65 -1.14
CA GLU A 163 6.23 -6.88 -2.18
C GLU A 163 6.85 -7.06 -3.57
N SER A 164 8.19 -7.10 -3.64
CA SER A 164 8.91 -7.26 -4.90
C SER A 164 8.81 -8.71 -5.40
N LEU A 165 8.54 -8.87 -6.69
CA LEU A 165 8.66 -10.16 -7.38
C LEU A 165 10.08 -10.44 -7.89
N THR A 166 11.00 -9.49 -7.69
CA THR A 166 12.45 -9.63 -7.87
C THR A 166 13.15 -9.15 -6.60
N PRO A 167 13.01 -9.87 -5.48
CA PRO A 167 13.62 -9.45 -4.24
C PRO A 167 15.14 -9.60 -4.26
N ASP A 168 15.83 -8.61 -3.69
CA ASP A 168 17.22 -8.74 -3.30
C ASP A 168 17.29 -9.31 -1.88
N PHE A 169 18.05 -10.38 -1.72
CA PHE A 169 18.31 -10.99 -0.42
C PHE A 169 19.63 -10.48 0.15
N GLN A 170 19.65 -10.13 1.43
CA GLN A 170 20.85 -9.69 2.12
C GLN A 170 20.85 -10.23 3.54
N TRP A 171 21.99 -10.66 4.05
CA TRP A 171 22.14 -11.19 5.42
C TRP A 171 23.37 -10.62 6.12
N GLU A 172 23.45 -10.82 7.44
CA GLU A 172 24.64 -10.49 8.23
C GLU A 172 25.78 -11.49 7.93
N PRO A 173 27.05 -11.02 7.81
CA PRO A 173 28.19 -11.91 7.67
C PRO A 173 28.26 -12.92 8.82
N VAL A 174 28.54 -14.17 8.49
CA VAL A 174 28.70 -15.27 9.45
C VAL A 174 30.19 -15.41 9.72
N PRO A 175 30.64 -15.36 10.99
CA PRO A 175 32.03 -15.58 11.33
C PRO A 175 32.52 -16.92 10.75
N ASP A 176 33.71 -16.90 10.15
CA ASP A 176 34.39 -18.04 9.52
C ASP A 176 33.81 -18.53 8.18
N ALA A 177 32.70 -17.94 7.71
CA ALA A 177 32.16 -18.28 6.40
C ALA A 177 33.03 -17.67 5.28
N VAL A 178 33.45 -18.52 4.35
CA VAL A 178 34.25 -18.11 3.18
C VAL A 178 33.38 -17.97 1.94
N ARG A 179 32.24 -18.65 1.90
CA ARG A 179 31.28 -18.59 0.80
C ARG A 179 29.87 -18.88 1.29
N TYR A 180 28.89 -18.45 0.49
CA TYR A 180 27.48 -18.76 0.72
C TYR A 180 26.89 -19.52 -0.46
N ARG A 181 25.92 -20.38 -0.18
CA ARG A 181 25.01 -20.94 -1.16
C ARG A 181 23.60 -20.54 -0.80
N VAL A 182 22.84 -20.11 -1.81
CA VAL A 182 21.46 -19.69 -1.61
C VAL A 182 20.58 -20.40 -2.62
N ARG A 183 19.55 -21.07 -2.10
CA ARG A 183 18.53 -21.78 -2.88
C ARG A 183 17.16 -21.20 -2.54
N LEU A 184 16.34 -20.99 -3.56
CA LEU A 184 14.96 -20.58 -3.43
C LEU A 184 14.07 -21.62 -4.09
N GLU A 185 13.00 -22.04 -3.44
CA GLU A 185 12.02 -22.95 -4.01
C GLU A 185 10.61 -22.55 -3.56
N ARG A 186 9.57 -23.01 -4.27
CA ARG A 186 8.20 -22.84 -3.76
C ARG A 186 8.00 -23.69 -2.51
N ALA A 187 7.09 -23.29 -1.64
CA ALA A 187 6.79 -24.01 -0.41
C ALA A 187 6.26 -25.45 -0.66
N ASP A 188 5.67 -25.70 -1.83
CA ASP A 188 5.25 -27.04 -2.29
C ASP A 188 6.41 -27.93 -2.79
N GLY A 189 7.64 -27.41 -2.75
CA GLY A 189 8.87 -28.10 -3.20
C GLY A 189 9.10 -28.03 -4.71
N SER A 190 8.21 -27.39 -5.48
CA SER A 190 8.40 -27.20 -6.91
C SER A 190 9.28 -25.99 -7.22
N HIS A 191 9.81 -25.97 -8.45
CA HIS A 191 10.55 -24.83 -9.02
C HIS A 191 11.69 -24.32 -8.11
N ALA A 192 12.73 -25.14 -7.96
CA ALA A 192 13.92 -24.78 -7.21
C ALA A 192 14.94 -24.03 -8.09
N LEU A 193 15.45 -22.92 -7.57
CA LEU A 193 16.41 -22.03 -8.20
C LEU A 193 17.64 -21.88 -7.29
N ASN A 194 18.83 -21.89 -7.89
CA ASN A 194 20.04 -21.43 -7.20
C ASN A 194 20.19 -19.93 -7.49
N LEU A 195 20.30 -19.12 -6.44
CA LEU A 195 20.42 -17.67 -6.58
C LEU A 195 21.87 -17.28 -6.91
N LYS A 196 22.02 -16.13 -7.59
CA LYS A 196 23.33 -15.54 -7.84
C LYS A 196 23.79 -14.83 -6.57
N VAL A 197 24.85 -15.37 -5.95
CA VAL A 197 25.45 -14.84 -4.71
C VAL A 197 26.61 -13.91 -5.02
N ASP A 198 26.64 -12.76 -4.37
CA ASP A 198 27.73 -11.78 -4.39
C ASP A 198 27.97 -11.28 -2.96
N GLY A 199 29.00 -11.81 -2.29
CA GLY A 199 29.24 -11.60 -0.86
C GLY A 199 28.07 -12.08 -0.01
N GLU A 200 27.51 -11.19 0.81
CA GLU A 200 26.36 -11.43 1.69
C GLU A 200 25.02 -11.02 1.05
N ARG A 201 24.98 -10.94 -0.29
CA ARG A 201 23.78 -10.65 -1.07
C ARG A 201 23.50 -11.79 -2.06
N ALA A 202 22.21 -12.06 -2.29
CA ALA A 202 21.77 -12.92 -3.38
C ALA A 202 20.66 -12.27 -4.21
N THR A 203 20.64 -12.56 -5.50
CA THR A 203 19.65 -12.07 -6.47
C THR A 203 19.13 -13.20 -7.34
N LEU A 204 17.91 -13.03 -7.87
CA LEU A 204 17.39 -13.92 -8.89
C LEU A 204 18.24 -13.85 -10.17
N PRO A 205 18.30 -14.94 -10.97
CA PRO A 205 18.80 -14.85 -12.34
C PRO A 205 18.05 -13.78 -13.16
N GLU A 206 18.70 -13.20 -14.17
CA GLU A 206 18.21 -11.98 -14.87
C GLU A 206 16.83 -12.13 -15.52
N ASP A 207 16.46 -13.34 -15.93
CA ASP A 207 15.17 -13.65 -16.58
C ASP A 207 14.13 -14.26 -15.61
N GLU A 208 14.49 -14.43 -14.34
CA GLU A 208 13.63 -15.06 -13.35
C GLU A 208 12.84 -14.03 -12.53
N ARG A 209 11.57 -14.36 -12.26
CA ARG A 209 10.68 -13.56 -11.44
C ARG A 209 9.80 -14.47 -10.61
N LEU A 210 9.55 -14.08 -9.37
CA LEU A 210 8.61 -14.80 -8.51
C LEU A 210 7.18 -14.60 -9.00
N GLU A 211 6.35 -15.63 -8.84
CA GLU A 211 4.92 -15.55 -9.08
C GLU A 211 4.24 -14.78 -7.95
N ALA A 212 3.19 -14.04 -8.27
CA ALA A 212 2.41 -13.29 -7.29
C ALA A 212 1.48 -14.21 -6.48
N GLY A 213 1.39 -14.00 -5.17
CA GLY A 213 0.50 -14.78 -4.29
C GLY A 213 1.01 -16.18 -3.95
N VAL A 214 2.29 -16.47 -4.18
CA VAL A 214 2.90 -17.80 -3.96
C VAL A 214 3.83 -17.75 -2.76
N SER A 215 3.83 -18.82 -1.96
CA SER A 215 4.76 -19.03 -0.85
C SER A 215 6.06 -19.69 -1.31
N TYR A 216 7.16 -19.21 -0.77
CA TYR A 216 8.53 -19.62 -1.10
C TYR A 216 9.31 -19.95 0.16
N ARG A 217 10.28 -20.85 0.00
CA ARG A 217 11.29 -21.21 0.98
C ARG A 217 12.66 -20.80 0.46
N LEU A 218 13.33 -19.92 1.20
CA LEU A 218 14.70 -19.49 0.98
C LEU A 218 15.61 -20.25 1.94
N THR A 219 16.57 -20.97 1.39
CA THR A 219 17.62 -21.63 2.14
C THR A 219 18.94 -20.88 1.94
N ILE A 220 19.56 -20.44 3.03
CA ILE A 220 20.90 -19.86 3.03
C ILE A 220 21.83 -20.79 3.78
N GLU A 221 22.93 -21.16 3.14
CA GLU A 221 23.95 -22.04 3.68
C GLU A 221 25.29 -21.28 3.71
N ALA A 222 25.83 -21.06 4.90
CA ALA A 222 27.14 -20.47 5.11
C ALA A 222 28.19 -21.58 5.25
N LEU A 223 29.26 -21.52 4.44
CA LEU A 223 30.26 -22.58 4.32
C LEU A 223 31.64 -22.05 4.74
N ALA A 224 32.29 -22.74 5.69
CA ALA A 224 33.69 -22.50 6.04
C ALA A 224 34.65 -22.98 4.93
N ALA A 225 35.94 -22.63 5.05
CA ALA A 225 36.96 -22.91 4.03
C ALA A 225 37.06 -24.41 3.65
N GLU A 226 36.93 -25.28 4.64
CA GLU A 226 37.11 -26.74 4.50
C GLU A 226 35.78 -27.50 4.41
N GLU A 227 34.64 -26.81 4.57
CA GLU A 227 33.32 -27.43 4.57
C GLU A 227 32.82 -27.73 3.16
N LEU A 228 32.35 -28.96 3.00
CA LEU A 228 31.63 -29.39 1.82
C LEU A 228 30.17 -28.94 1.87
N ALA A 229 29.54 -28.98 0.70
CA ALA A 229 28.11 -28.77 0.55
C ALA A 229 27.29 -29.70 1.48
N GLY A 230 26.44 -29.14 2.33
CA GLY A 230 25.56 -29.88 3.24
C GLY A 230 26.01 -29.87 4.69
N ASP A 231 27.27 -29.50 4.96
CA ASP A 231 27.85 -29.50 6.31
C ASP A 231 27.88 -28.10 6.94
N GLY A 232 27.58 -27.07 6.14
CA GLY A 232 27.61 -25.67 6.57
C GLY A 232 26.43 -25.26 7.45
N LEU A 233 26.54 -24.06 8.04
CA LEU A 233 25.46 -23.48 8.80
C LEU A 233 24.29 -23.14 7.88
N LYS A 234 23.17 -23.85 8.05
CA LYS A 234 21.97 -23.72 7.23
C LYS A 234 20.86 -22.98 7.97
N THR A 235 20.23 -22.04 7.30
CA THR A 235 19.03 -21.34 7.79
C THR A 235 17.97 -21.31 6.70
N VAL A 236 16.72 -21.51 7.10
CA VAL A 236 15.56 -21.51 6.22
C VAL A 236 14.69 -20.31 6.58
N TYR A 237 14.12 -19.68 5.56
CA TYR A 237 13.16 -18.60 5.69
C TYR A 237 11.97 -18.90 4.79
N GLU A 238 10.76 -18.72 5.31
CA GLU A 238 9.55 -18.80 4.51
C GLU A 238 8.92 -17.41 4.35
N PHE A 239 8.47 -17.11 3.14
CA PHE A 239 7.75 -15.88 2.85
C PHE A 239 6.80 -16.10 1.68
N ARG A 240 5.81 -15.22 1.53
CA ARG A 240 4.96 -15.18 0.33
C ARG A 240 5.12 -13.89 -0.46
N THR A 241 4.81 -13.94 -1.73
CA THR A 241 4.65 -12.73 -2.54
C THR A 241 3.21 -12.22 -2.46
N LEU A 242 3.02 -10.93 -2.73
CA LEU A 242 1.68 -10.33 -2.78
C LEU A 242 1.00 -10.49 -4.13
N THR A 243 -0.31 -10.74 -4.12
CA THR A 243 -1.19 -10.60 -5.29
C THR A 243 -1.37 -9.12 -5.69
N PRO A 244 -1.79 -8.81 -6.92
CA PRO A 244 -2.01 -7.41 -7.34
C PRO A 244 -2.99 -6.62 -6.45
N ASP A 245 -4.06 -7.26 -5.98
CA ASP A 245 -5.05 -6.65 -5.10
C ASP A 245 -4.47 -6.36 -3.72
N GLU A 246 -3.67 -7.29 -3.17
CA GLU A 246 -2.94 -7.06 -1.92
C GLU A 246 -1.91 -5.95 -2.04
N GLN A 247 -1.20 -5.83 -3.18
CA GLN A 247 -0.30 -4.70 -3.43
C GLN A 247 -1.06 -3.36 -3.46
N GLN A 248 -2.31 -3.34 -3.97
CA GLN A 248 -3.15 -2.15 -3.90
C GLN A 248 -3.52 -1.80 -2.46
N GLN A 249 -3.89 -2.80 -1.65
CA GLN A 249 -4.17 -2.60 -0.23
C GLN A 249 -2.95 -2.09 0.54
N LEU A 250 -1.76 -2.65 0.27
CA LEU A 250 -0.50 -2.21 0.88
C LEU A 250 -0.18 -0.75 0.56
N ARG A 251 -0.29 -0.36 -0.73
CA ARG A 251 -0.08 1.03 -1.16
C ARG A 251 -1.05 1.98 -0.47
N TRP A 252 -2.34 1.65 -0.46
CA TRP A 252 -3.35 2.46 0.22
C TRP A 252 -3.05 2.59 1.72
N ALA A 253 -2.65 1.51 2.39
CA ALA A 253 -2.33 1.54 3.82
C ALA A 253 -1.14 2.46 4.12
N ARG A 254 -0.09 2.42 3.29
CA ARG A 254 1.06 3.35 3.43
C ARG A 254 0.66 4.80 3.20
N GLU A 255 -0.16 5.07 2.19
CA GLU A 255 -0.64 6.43 1.87
C GLU A 255 -1.56 7.01 2.95
N ASN A 256 -2.28 6.15 3.69
CA ASN A 256 -3.29 6.55 4.66
C ASN A 256 -2.90 6.30 6.13
N ARG A 257 -1.67 5.84 6.39
CA ARG A 257 -1.18 5.43 7.73
C ARG A 257 -1.51 6.45 8.82
N MET A 258 -1.25 7.74 8.57
CA MET A 258 -1.48 8.81 9.55
C MET A 258 -2.96 9.16 9.76
N GLN A 259 -3.81 8.89 8.77
CA GLN A 259 -5.22 9.33 8.77
C GLN A 259 -6.18 8.22 9.18
N ALA A 260 -5.79 6.95 8.96
CA ALA A 260 -6.56 5.76 9.29
C ALA A 260 -5.66 4.67 9.94
N PRO A 261 -4.97 4.98 11.06
CA PRO A 261 -3.95 4.09 11.63
C PRO A 261 -4.50 2.74 12.08
N ARG A 262 -5.75 2.65 12.59
CA ARG A 262 -6.39 1.39 13.00
C ARG A 262 -6.60 0.47 11.82
N ALA A 263 -7.20 0.97 10.73
CA ALA A 263 -7.36 0.21 9.50
C ALA A 263 -6.00 -0.24 8.95
N CYS A 264 -5.04 0.68 8.87
CA CYS A 264 -3.72 0.43 8.28
C CYS A 264 -2.94 -0.63 9.06
N ALA A 265 -2.91 -0.58 10.40
CA ALA A 265 -2.24 -1.57 11.24
C ALA A 265 -2.77 -2.99 10.98
N VAL A 266 -4.09 -3.16 10.87
CA VAL A 266 -4.71 -4.47 10.58
C VAL A 266 -4.42 -4.91 9.15
N ILE A 267 -4.42 -4.01 8.18
CA ILE A 267 -4.06 -4.34 6.79
C ILE A 267 -2.61 -4.83 6.72
N PHE A 268 -1.67 -4.09 7.32
CA PHE A 268 -0.26 -4.51 7.37
C PHE A 268 -0.11 -5.88 8.02
N TYR A 269 -0.78 -6.12 9.15
CA TYR A 269 -0.79 -7.42 9.81
C TYR A 269 -1.30 -8.54 8.89
N ARG A 270 -2.47 -8.38 8.27
CA ARG A 270 -3.06 -9.38 7.37
C ARG A 270 -2.20 -9.68 6.15
N LEU A 271 -1.48 -8.67 5.67
CA LEU A 271 -0.57 -8.81 4.53
C LEU A 271 0.79 -9.39 4.92
N GLY A 272 1.07 -9.62 6.21
CA GLY A 272 2.37 -10.12 6.68
C GLY A 272 3.45 -9.06 6.77
N PHE A 273 3.11 -7.77 6.76
CA PHE A 273 4.04 -6.64 6.94
C PHE A 273 4.06 -6.21 8.40
N TYR A 274 4.52 -7.10 9.28
CA TYR A 274 4.47 -6.90 10.73
C TYR A 274 5.31 -5.71 11.21
N ALA A 275 6.43 -5.40 10.55
CA ALA A 275 7.23 -4.23 10.89
C ALA A 275 6.45 -2.92 10.66
N ASP A 276 5.78 -2.78 9.50
CA ASP A 276 4.93 -1.62 9.18
C ASP A 276 3.72 -1.53 10.14
N ALA A 277 3.18 -2.68 10.57
CA ALA A 277 2.10 -2.73 11.54
C ALA A 277 2.55 -2.19 12.91
N LEU A 278 3.70 -2.65 13.43
CA LEU A 278 4.26 -2.18 14.69
C LEU A 278 4.60 -0.68 14.65
N GLU A 279 5.25 -0.21 13.59
CA GLU A 279 5.54 1.21 13.40
C GLU A 279 4.26 2.05 13.45
N THR A 280 3.19 1.59 12.79
CA THR A 280 1.88 2.27 12.83
C THR A 280 1.30 2.30 14.25
N LEU A 281 1.39 1.21 15.02
CA LEU A 281 0.89 1.16 16.39
C LEU A 281 1.72 2.02 17.35
N ASP A 282 3.02 2.17 17.13
CA ASP A 282 3.91 2.96 17.99
C ASP A 282 3.64 4.46 17.90
N GLU A 283 3.04 4.93 16.80
CA GLU A 283 2.56 6.30 16.64
C GLU A 283 1.18 6.54 17.29
N MET A 284 0.46 5.48 17.68
CA MET A 284 -0.86 5.57 18.28
C MET A 284 -0.81 5.79 19.81
N PRO A 285 -1.86 6.40 20.41
CA PRO A 285 -1.99 6.47 21.86
C PRO A 285 -1.86 5.09 22.52
N ASN A 286 -1.27 5.06 23.70
CA ASN A 286 -1.02 3.82 24.44
C ASN A 286 -2.30 3.26 25.11
N GLU A 287 -3.24 2.82 24.29
CA GLU A 287 -4.50 2.21 24.71
C GLU A 287 -4.35 0.69 24.91
N PRO A 288 -5.13 0.04 25.80
CA PRO A 288 -5.05 -1.40 26.03
C PRO A 288 -5.18 -2.25 24.76
N ILE A 289 -6.05 -1.85 23.84
CA ILE A 289 -6.26 -2.55 22.57
C ILE A 289 -5.04 -2.46 21.65
N VAL A 290 -4.34 -1.33 21.65
CA VAL A 290 -3.10 -1.13 20.88
C VAL A 290 -2.00 -2.03 21.44
N GLN A 291 -1.90 -2.15 22.78
CA GLN A 291 -0.97 -3.08 23.42
C GLN A 291 -1.28 -4.54 23.06
N GLN A 292 -2.55 -4.94 23.08
CA GLN A 292 -2.95 -6.28 22.67
C GLN A 292 -2.53 -6.58 21.22
N TRP A 293 -2.71 -5.63 20.30
CA TRP A 293 -2.22 -5.79 18.92
C TRP A 293 -0.70 -5.90 18.83
N ARG A 294 0.07 -5.12 19.62
CA ARG A 294 1.53 -5.24 19.65
C ARG A 294 1.95 -6.65 20.08
N GLU A 295 1.34 -7.21 21.12
CA GLU A 295 1.63 -8.57 21.61
C GLU A 295 1.34 -9.65 20.54
N ILE A 296 0.21 -9.53 19.84
CA ILE A 296 -0.17 -10.43 18.73
C ILE A 296 0.86 -10.39 17.60
N ILE A 297 1.27 -9.19 17.20
CA ILE A 297 2.21 -9.01 16.10
C ILE A 297 3.61 -9.51 16.49
N GLN A 298 4.07 -9.22 17.72
CA GLN A 298 5.36 -9.72 18.22
C GLN A 298 5.41 -11.25 18.29
N SER A 299 4.31 -11.87 18.71
CA SER A 299 4.19 -13.33 18.71
C SER A 299 4.25 -13.89 17.27
N SER A 300 3.59 -13.21 16.32
CA SER A 300 3.61 -13.59 14.90
C SER A 300 5.00 -13.48 14.27
N ILE A 301 5.79 -12.46 14.64
CA ILE A 301 7.20 -12.33 14.21
C ILE A 301 8.02 -13.50 14.73
N THR A 302 7.82 -13.88 15.99
CA THR A 302 8.57 -14.97 16.63
C THR A 302 8.28 -16.30 15.92
N SER A 303 7.00 -16.62 15.66
CA SER A 303 6.62 -17.84 14.94
C SER A 303 7.18 -17.88 13.52
N ALA A 304 7.22 -16.75 12.80
CA ALA A 304 7.76 -16.68 11.44
C ALA A 304 9.28 -16.91 11.34
N THR A 305 10.02 -16.84 12.45
CA THR A 305 11.49 -16.97 12.45
C THR A 305 11.97 -18.38 12.85
N VAL A 306 11.06 -19.26 13.30
CA VAL A 306 11.41 -20.54 13.95
C VAL A 306 11.18 -21.78 13.05
N GLU A 307 10.60 -21.61 11.87
CA GLU A 307 10.40 -22.70 10.88
C GLU A 307 11.56 -22.82 9.87
#